data_AF-A0A2D9B1M2-F1
#
_entry.id   AF-A0A2D9B1M2-F1
#
_cell.length_a   1.000
_cell.length_b   1.000
_cell.length_c   1.000
_cell.angle_alpha   90.00
_cell.angle_beta   90.00
_cell.angle_gamma   90.00
#
_symmetry.space_group_name_H-M   'P 1'
#
loop_
_entity.id
_entity.type
_entity.pdbx_description
1 polymer ?
#
loop_
_entity_poly.entity_id
_entity_poly.type
_entity_poly.pdbx_seq_one_letter_code
_entity_poly.pdbx_strand_id
1 'polypeptide(L)'
;MDFKNQIELELYFADHFDTILFPVLADLYFRQDDLRRARKVCEIGLKHHENDSAGLFLLAQIEKQEGNLKEAEKLLERVLLVTRDHLSAAEALCEIQTVLGRATNRLLKSWKRVLDLNPKHETAQSFIKKIEGDSEKQKPKAVTKTRVKPKPTVEKEASVPKKPKNNVPPPPAINDLSEPLKVSSRLATFTLVSVLKNQGLFSQALDVLEALEEKGESQEAISLERDTIQTLIERSKKD
;
A
#
# COMPACT_ATOMS: atom_id res chain seq x y z
N MET A 1 -16.15 30.93 9.79
CA MET A 1 -16.35 29.51 10.09
C MET A 1 -15.87 29.26 11.49
N ASP A 2 -16.70 28.60 12.29
CA ASP A 2 -16.26 28.01 13.54
C ASP A 2 -15.72 26.60 13.27
N PHE A 3 -14.40 26.42 13.42
CA PHE A 3 -13.74 25.13 13.24
C PHE A 3 -14.08 24.10 14.33
N LYS A 4 -14.92 24.46 15.31
CA LYS A 4 -15.54 23.53 16.27
C LYS A 4 -16.96 23.13 15.89
N ASN A 5 -17.60 23.87 14.97
CA ASN A 5 -18.94 23.53 14.49
C ASN A 5 -18.83 22.49 13.37
N GLN A 6 -19.04 21.23 13.74
CA GLN A 6 -19.03 20.09 12.82
C GLN A 6 -19.97 20.30 11.62
N ILE A 7 -21.16 20.89 11.80
CA ILE A 7 -22.15 21.06 10.73
C ILE A 7 -21.66 22.10 9.71
N GLU A 8 -21.03 23.19 10.15
CA GLU A 8 -20.39 24.16 9.25
C GLU A 8 -19.25 23.51 8.44
N LEU A 9 -18.44 22.67 9.08
CA LEU A 9 -17.34 21.96 8.44
C LEU A 9 -17.83 20.90 7.45
N GLU A 10 -18.89 20.14 7.78
CA GLU A 10 -19.52 19.17 6.89
C GLU A 10 -20.10 19.85 5.64
N LEU A 11 -20.86 20.94 5.83
CA LEU A 11 -21.45 21.70 4.73
C LEU A 11 -20.36 22.29 3.83
N TYR A 12 -19.34 22.92 4.42
CA TYR A 12 -18.24 23.49 3.65
C TYR A 12 -17.45 22.43 2.88
N PHE A 13 -17.17 21.28 3.50
CA PHE A 13 -16.46 20.17 2.86
C PHE A 13 -17.28 19.52 1.73
N ALA A 14 -18.61 19.46 1.85
CA ALA A 14 -19.48 18.95 0.80
C ALA A 14 -19.42 19.79 -0.49
N ASP A 15 -19.23 21.11 -0.35
CA ASP A 15 -19.07 22.03 -1.47
C ASP A 15 -17.59 22.17 -1.93
N HIS A 16 -16.62 21.81 -1.09
CA HIS A 16 -15.18 22.05 -1.32
C HIS A 16 -14.32 20.83 -0.91
N PHE A 17 -14.39 19.74 -1.67
CA PHE A 17 -13.60 18.52 -1.43
C PHE A 17 -12.08 18.74 -1.53
N ASP A 18 -11.66 19.81 -2.21
CA ASP A 18 -10.27 20.28 -2.35
C ASP A 18 -9.84 21.22 -1.22
N THR A 19 -10.61 21.35 -0.13
CA THR A 19 -10.18 22.15 1.02
C THR A 19 -9.04 21.50 1.79
N ILE A 20 -8.05 22.30 2.20
CA ILE A 20 -6.98 21.88 3.12
C ILE A 20 -7.47 21.60 4.55
N LEU A 21 -8.73 21.94 4.87
CA LEU A 21 -9.32 21.80 6.20
C LEU A 21 -9.90 20.40 6.48
N PHE A 22 -9.89 19.50 5.50
CA PHE A 22 -10.40 18.14 5.67
C PHE A 22 -9.82 17.37 6.89
N PRO A 23 -8.55 17.55 7.33
CA PRO A 23 -8.03 16.84 8.49
C PRO A 23 -8.73 17.28 9.79
N VAL A 24 -9.24 18.52 9.85
CA VAL A 24 -9.97 19.03 11.02
C VAL A 24 -11.32 18.33 11.16
N LEU A 25 -12.06 18.21 10.05
CA LEU A 25 -13.34 17.49 10.05
C LEU A 25 -13.14 15.99 10.32
N ALA A 26 -12.10 15.38 9.73
CA ALA A 26 -11.77 13.98 9.98
C ALA A 26 -11.34 13.74 11.44
N ASP A 27 -10.61 14.66 12.08
CA ASP A 27 -10.19 14.58 13.48
C ASP A 27 -11.39 14.71 14.44
N LEU A 28 -12.38 15.56 14.11
CA LEU A 28 -13.66 15.59 14.84
C LEU A 28 -14.37 14.22 14.79
N TYR A 29 -14.46 13.59 13.62
CA TYR A 29 -15.03 12.25 13.49
C TYR A 29 -14.22 11.17 14.22
N PHE A 30 -12.88 11.23 14.14
CA PHE A 30 -12.00 10.29 14.81
C PHE A 30 -12.17 10.34 16.34
N ARG A 31 -12.30 11.55 16.92
CA ARG A 31 -12.59 11.75 18.35
C ARG A 31 -13.99 11.28 18.78
N GLN A 32 -14.92 11.13 17.83
CA GLN A 32 -16.25 10.58 18.04
C GLN A 32 -16.30 9.05 17.87
N ASP A 33 -15.15 8.40 17.63
CA ASP A 33 -15.03 6.98 17.25
C ASP A 33 -15.75 6.62 15.93
N ASP A 34 -16.14 7.63 15.12
CA ASP A 34 -16.70 7.43 13.79
C ASP A 34 -15.59 7.27 12.75
N LEU A 35 -14.86 6.16 12.89
CA LEU A 35 -13.74 5.80 12.02
C LEU A 35 -14.15 5.73 10.55
N ARG A 36 -15.41 5.37 10.26
CA ARG A 36 -15.95 5.30 8.89
C ARG A 36 -16.03 6.67 8.24
N ARG A 37 -16.61 7.68 8.91
CA ARG A 37 -16.67 9.05 8.36
C ARG A 37 -15.31 9.73 8.41
N ALA A 38 -14.52 9.52 9.46
CA ALA A 38 -13.15 10.03 9.55
C ALA A 38 -12.29 9.55 8.36
N ARG A 39 -12.29 8.23 8.11
CA ARG A 39 -11.64 7.61 6.95
C ARG A 39 -12.13 8.22 5.65
N LYS A 40 -13.44 8.41 5.49
CA LYS A 40 -14.00 8.90 4.23
C LYS A 40 -13.61 10.33 3.90
N VAL A 41 -13.57 11.20 4.92
CA VAL A 41 -13.09 12.59 4.77
C VAL A 41 -11.60 12.60 4.42
N CYS A 42 -10.78 11.78 5.10
CA CYS A 42 -9.37 11.61 4.74
C CYS A 42 -9.17 11.10 3.29
N GLU A 43 -9.89 10.06 2.88
CA GLU A 43 -9.81 9.51 1.50
C GLU A 43 -10.18 10.53 0.42
N ILE A 44 -11.15 11.41 0.70
CA ILE A 44 -11.59 12.44 -0.26
C ILE A 44 -10.55 13.57 -0.29
N GLY A 45 -10.19 14.13 0.86
CA GLY A 45 -9.22 15.22 0.93
C GLY A 45 -7.84 14.86 0.41
N LEU A 46 -7.35 13.64 0.69
CA LEU A 46 -6.07 13.13 0.18
C LEU A 46 -6.05 12.84 -1.33
N LYS A 47 -7.19 12.84 -2.03
CA LYS A 47 -7.20 12.81 -3.51
C LYS A 47 -6.84 14.16 -4.12
N HIS A 48 -7.11 15.24 -3.40
CA HIS A 48 -6.75 16.61 -3.81
C HIS A 48 -5.40 17.02 -3.21
N HIS A 49 -5.13 16.61 -1.96
CA HIS A 49 -3.92 16.92 -1.20
C HIS A 49 -3.13 15.67 -0.86
N GLU A 50 -2.62 14.97 -1.88
CA GLU A 50 -1.93 13.67 -1.71
C GLU A 50 -0.79 13.67 -0.68
N ASN A 51 -0.13 14.81 -0.48
CA ASN A 51 1.00 14.98 0.42
C ASN A 51 0.66 15.83 1.66
N ASP A 52 -0.60 15.95 2.05
CA ASP A 52 -0.92 16.55 3.35
C ASP A 52 -0.49 15.62 4.50
N SER A 53 0.43 16.10 5.34
CA SER A 53 0.98 15.33 6.44
C SER A 53 -0.05 15.05 7.54
N ALA A 54 -0.98 15.98 7.80
CA ALA A 54 -1.99 15.84 8.84
C ALA A 54 -3.03 14.76 8.49
N GLY A 55 -3.59 14.81 7.29
CA GLY A 55 -4.53 13.82 6.77
C GLY A 55 -3.91 12.43 6.62
N LEU A 56 -2.65 12.34 6.16
CA LEU A 56 -1.92 11.06 6.11
C LEU A 56 -1.66 10.47 7.51
N PHE A 57 -1.29 11.31 8.49
CA PHE A 57 -1.08 10.87 9.88
C PHE A 57 -2.39 10.42 10.53
N LEU A 58 -3.48 11.17 10.31
CA LEU A 58 -4.79 10.83 10.83
C LEU A 58 -5.35 9.55 10.20
N LEU A 59 -5.19 9.36 8.89
CA LEU A 59 -5.52 8.08 8.24
C LEU A 59 -4.74 6.92 8.85
N ALA A 60 -3.45 7.12 9.18
CA ALA A 60 -2.67 6.10 9.86
C ALA A 60 -3.15 5.79 11.29
N GLN A 61 -3.67 6.78 12.03
CA GLN A 61 -4.31 6.57 13.34
C GLN A 61 -5.61 5.77 13.21
N ILE A 62 -6.42 6.05 12.18
CA ILE A 62 -7.63 5.28 11.89
C ILE A 62 -7.28 3.82 11.55
N GLU A 63 -6.29 3.59 10.68
CA GLU A 63 -5.80 2.23 10.38
C GLU A 63 -5.23 1.53 11.63
N LYS A 64 -4.55 2.25 12.53
CA LYS A 64 -4.06 1.73 13.81
C LYS A 64 -5.22 1.26 14.70
N GLN A 65 -6.30 2.04 14.77
CA GLN A 65 -7.47 1.76 15.62
C GLN A 65 -8.34 0.62 15.06
N GLU A 66 -8.46 0.50 13.73
CA GLU A 66 -9.12 -0.64 13.08
C GLU A 66 -8.25 -1.93 13.05
N GLY A 67 -7.00 -1.87 13.55
CA GLY A 67 -6.08 -3.02 13.62
C GLY A 67 -5.28 -3.29 12.34
N ASN A 68 -5.40 -2.45 11.32
CA ASN A 68 -4.70 -2.51 10.03
C ASN A 68 -3.25 -2.00 10.13
N LEU A 69 -2.50 -2.50 11.13
CA LEU A 69 -1.17 -2.06 11.52
C LEU A 69 -0.16 -2.01 10.34
N LYS A 70 -0.30 -2.88 9.34
CA LYS A 70 0.56 -2.90 8.15
C LYS A 70 0.35 -1.71 7.22
N GLU A 71 -0.88 -1.21 7.09
CA GLU A 71 -1.18 -0.02 6.28
C GLU A 71 -0.86 1.25 7.07
N ALA A 72 -1.15 1.27 8.37
CA ALA A 72 -0.70 2.32 9.28
C ALA A 72 0.83 2.51 9.23
N GLU A 73 1.63 1.43 9.23
CA GLU A 73 3.10 1.49 9.07
C GLU A 73 3.51 2.22 7.77
N LYS A 74 2.89 1.88 6.62
CA LYS A 74 3.19 2.51 5.32
C LYS A 74 2.80 4.00 5.30
N LEU A 75 1.63 4.34 5.85
CA LEU A 75 1.15 5.71 5.90
C LEU A 75 2.07 6.58 6.77
N LEU A 76 2.51 6.09 7.93
CA LEU A 76 3.48 6.80 8.77
C LEU A 76 4.85 6.95 8.11
N GLU A 77 5.32 5.94 7.38
CA GLU A 77 6.53 6.08 6.55
C GLU A 77 6.35 7.17 5.47
N ARG A 78 5.17 7.28 4.84
CA ARG A 78 4.85 8.37 3.91
C ARG A 78 4.81 9.75 4.59
N VAL A 79 4.21 9.87 5.78
CA VAL A 79 4.21 11.10 6.57
C VAL A 79 5.64 11.58 6.85
N LEU A 80 6.54 10.67 7.23
CA LEU A 80 7.94 11.01 7.53
C LEU A 80 8.80 11.30 6.28
N LEU A 81 8.35 10.92 5.09
CA LEU A 81 8.96 11.35 3.82
C LEU A 81 8.57 12.80 3.47
N VAL A 82 7.32 13.19 3.73
CA VAL A 82 6.82 14.56 3.52
C VAL A 82 7.33 15.51 4.61
N THR A 83 6.98 15.23 5.86
CA THR A 83 7.34 16.02 7.05
C THR A 83 8.30 15.23 7.91
N ARG A 84 9.60 15.51 7.70
CA ARG A 84 10.68 14.82 8.38
C ARG A 84 10.65 14.94 9.91
N ASP A 85 10.12 16.04 10.42
CA ASP A 85 10.22 16.43 11.82
C ASP A 85 8.93 16.13 12.62
N HIS A 86 8.03 15.33 12.04
CA HIS A 86 6.76 14.95 12.67
C HIS A 86 6.98 13.92 13.80
N LEU A 87 7.27 14.41 15.01
CA LEU A 87 7.57 13.58 16.19
C LEU A 87 6.52 12.49 16.45
N SER A 88 5.23 12.86 16.51
CA SER A 88 4.15 11.90 16.80
C SER A 88 4.02 10.77 15.75
N ALA A 89 4.41 11.03 14.50
CA ALA A 89 4.43 10.01 13.45
C ALA A 89 5.63 9.07 13.61
N ALA A 90 6.78 9.58 14.06
CA ALA A 90 7.94 8.77 14.37
C ALA A 90 7.73 7.89 15.62
N GLU A 91 7.08 8.43 16.66
CA GLU A 91 6.68 7.69 17.87
C GLU A 91 5.66 6.58 17.53
N ALA A 92 4.56 6.92 16.85
CA ALA A 92 3.55 5.95 16.41
C ALA A 92 4.15 4.87 15.49
N LEU A 93 5.11 5.20 14.63
CA LEU A 93 5.78 4.22 13.77
C LEU A 93 6.61 3.23 14.60
N CYS A 94 7.28 3.70 15.66
CA CYS A 94 8.02 2.85 16.57
C CYS A 94 7.10 1.89 17.34
N GLU A 95 5.96 2.38 17.85
CA GLU A 95 4.92 1.54 18.48
C GLU A 95 4.41 0.46 17.53
N ILE A 96 4.00 0.84 16.32
CA ILE A 96 3.44 -0.11 15.35
C ILE A 96 4.50 -1.14 14.92
N GLN A 97 5.76 -0.72 14.77
CA GLN A 97 6.87 -1.64 14.47
C GLN A 97 7.20 -2.63 15.61
N THR A 98 7.03 -2.25 16.88
CA THR A 98 7.19 -3.19 18.01
C THR A 98 6.04 -4.18 18.05
N VAL A 99 4.78 -3.74 17.87
CA VAL A 99 3.60 -4.63 17.84
C VAL A 99 3.65 -5.60 16.66
N LEU A 100 4.09 -5.14 15.48
CA LEU A 100 4.29 -5.98 14.29
C LEU A 100 5.52 -6.92 14.38
N GLY A 101 6.29 -6.89 15.47
CA GLY A 101 7.48 -7.72 15.63
C GLY A 101 8.54 -7.49 14.53
N ARG A 102 8.68 -6.26 14.02
CA ARG A 102 9.66 -5.98 12.96
C ARG A 102 11.09 -6.18 13.46
N ALA A 103 12.01 -6.45 12.54
CA ALA A 103 13.40 -6.74 12.89
C ALA A 103 14.08 -5.60 13.67
N THR A 104 14.84 -5.94 14.70
CA THR A 104 15.51 -5.01 15.63
C THR A 104 16.29 -3.89 14.92
N ASN A 105 16.92 -4.19 13.79
CA ASN A 105 17.66 -3.21 12.98
C ASN A 105 16.76 -2.14 12.32
N ARG A 106 15.48 -2.43 12.05
CA ARG A 106 14.49 -1.44 11.56
C ARG A 106 14.05 -0.55 12.73
N LEU A 107 13.64 -1.16 13.85
CA LEU A 107 13.25 -0.43 15.05
C LEU A 107 14.37 0.51 15.53
N LEU A 108 15.62 0.05 15.57
CA LEU A 108 16.76 0.88 15.99
C LEU A 108 16.94 2.12 15.10
N LYS A 109 16.66 2.03 13.80
CA LYS A 109 16.67 3.22 12.91
C LYS A 109 15.52 4.17 13.24
N SER A 110 14.31 3.64 13.45
CA SER A 110 13.13 4.43 13.80
C SER A 110 13.30 5.13 15.15
N TRP A 111 13.79 4.42 16.17
CA TRP A 111 14.05 4.97 17.51
C TRP A 111 15.20 5.98 17.53
N LYS A 112 16.25 5.80 16.71
CA LYS A 112 17.28 6.85 16.54
C LYS A 112 16.67 8.12 15.97
N ARG A 113 15.79 8.01 14.96
CA ARG A 113 15.04 9.16 14.42
C ARG A 113 14.14 9.83 15.46
N VAL A 114 13.52 9.09 16.38
CA VAL A 114 12.76 9.68 17.51
C VAL A 114 13.69 10.47 18.43
N LEU A 115 14.90 9.96 18.75
CA LEU A 115 15.87 10.71 19.55
C LEU A 115 16.46 11.93 18.85
N ASP A 116 16.63 11.90 17.53
CA ASP A 116 17.07 13.05 16.74
C ASP A 116 16.08 14.23 16.87
N LEU A 117 14.77 13.92 16.97
CA LEU A 117 13.69 14.91 17.16
C LEU A 117 13.43 15.25 18.64
N ASN A 118 13.53 14.27 19.53
CA ASN A 118 13.33 14.41 20.97
C ASN A 118 14.44 13.68 21.75
N PRO A 119 15.57 14.34 22.03
CA PRO A 119 16.71 13.73 22.74
C PRO A 119 16.38 13.24 24.17
N LYS A 120 15.27 13.69 24.75
CA LYS A 120 14.82 13.33 26.11
C LYS A 120 13.81 12.17 26.14
N HIS A 121 13.50 11.54 25.00
CA HIS A 121 12.48 10.49 24.93
C HIS A 121 12.92 9.19 25.64
N GLU A 122 12.39 8.95 26.85
CA GLU A 122 12.86 7.91 27.78
C GLU A 122 12.76 6.48 27.21
N THR A 123 11.67 6.14 26.53
CA THR A 123 11.46 4.81 25.94
C THR A 123 12.40 4.56 24.76
N ALA A 124 12.76 5.59 24.00
CA ALA A 124 13.74 5.49 22.91
C ALA A 124 15.15 5.28 23.45
N GLN A 125 15.56 6.04 24.48
CA GLN A 125 16.86 5.85 25.13
C GLN A 125 17.01 4.46 25.74
N SER A 126 15.99 3.98 26.45
CA SER A 126 16.02 2.66 27.11
C SER A 126 15.99 1.51 26.10
N PHE A 127 15.25 1.64 24.99
CA PHE A 127 15.26 0.66 23.90
C PHE A 127 16.65 0.54 23.24
N ILE A 128 17.31 1.66 22.93
CA ILE A 128 18.65 1.66 22.32
C ILE A 128 19.69 1.11 23.30
N LYS A 129 19.70 1.56 24.57
CA LYS A 129 20.61 1.05 25.61
C LYS A 129 20.51 -0.47 25.76
N LYS A 130 19.31 -1.04 25.69
CA LYS A 130 19.08 -2.49 25.76
C LYS A 130 19.73 -3.22 24.58
N ILE A 131 19.53 -2.73 23.35
CA ILE A 131 20.08 -3.36 22.14
C ILE A 131 21.60 -3.22 22.05
N GLU A 132 22.13 -2.03 22.34
CA GLU A 132 23.58 -1.78 22.28
C GLU A 132 24.30 -2.55 23.41
N GLY A 133 23.69 -2.69 24.60
CA GLY A 133 24.21 -3.52 25.69
C GLY A 133 24.18 -5.04 25.43
N ASP A 134 23.21 -5.55 24.64
CA ASP A 134 23.25 -6.94 24.16
C ASP A 134 24.23 -7.12 22.98
N SER A 135 24.47 -6.06 22.20
CA SER A 135 25.43 -6.07 21.08
C SER A 135 26.88 -6.24 21.56
N GLU A 136 27.26 -5.65 22.70
CA GLU A 136 28.60 -5.84 23.28
C GLU A 136 28.89 -7.29 23.71
N LYS A 137 27.85 -8.06 24.05
CA LYS A 137 27.97 -9.48 24.44
C LYS A 137 28.09 -10.42 23.24
N GLN A 138 27.81 -9.96 22.02
CA GLN A 138 27.90 -10.74 20.80
C GLN A 138 28.84 -10.08 19.77
N LYS A 139 30.15 -10.07 20.05
CA LYS A 139 31.17 -9.90 19.02
C LYS A 139 31.36 -11.22 18.25
N PRO A 140 30.95 -11.35 16.97
CA PRO A 140 31.31 -12.51 16.18
C PRO A 140 32.81 -12.46 15.89
N LYS A 141 33.51 -13.58 16.06
CA LYS A 141 34.93 -13.69 15.68
C LYS A 141 35.08 -13.39 14.20
N ALA A 142 36.12 -12.61 13.86
CA ALA A 142 36.41 -12.24 12.49
C ALA A 142 36.63 -13.48 11.60
N VAL A 143 35.89 -13.56 10.49
CA VAL A 143 36.19 -14.50 9.40
C VAL A 143 36.57 -13.68 8.18
N THR A 144 37.87 -13.46 8.03
CA THR A 144 38.48 -13.00 6.79
C THR A 144 38.14 -13.97 5.66
N LYS A 145 37.55 -13.46 4.56
CA LYS A 145 37.55 -14.18 3.28
C LYS A 145 38.09 -13.30 2.16
N THR A 146 39.24 -13.72 1.66
CA THR A 146 40.08 -13.06 0.69
C THR A 146 39.47 -13.11 -0.71
N ARG A 147 39.71 -12.04 -1.47
CA ARG A 147 39.37 -11.86 -2.90
C ARG A 147 40.28 -12.71 -3.79
N VAL A 148 39.74 -13.71 -4.53
CA VAL A 148 40.34 -14.22 -5.78
C VAL A 148 39.27 -14.65 -6.81
N LYS A 149 39.42 -14.13 -8.02
CA LYS A 149 39.04 -14.68 -9.35
C LYS A 149 40.33 -14.55 -10.20
N PRO A 150 40.56 -15.30 -11.31
CA PRO A 150 39.56 -15.76 -12.29
C PRO A 150 39.73 -17.20 -12.85
N LYS A 151 38.81 -17.59 -13.76
CA LYS A 151 38.91 -18.78 -14.64
C LYS A 151 39.92 -18.56 -15.77
N PRO A 152 40.45 -19.66 -16.32
CA PRO A 152 40.23 -20.07 -17.72
C PRO A 152 39.64 -21.52 -17.79
N THR A 153 39.15 -22.11 -18.89
CA THR A 153 38.66 -21.66 -20.22
C THR A 153 37.91 -22.82 -20.92
N VAL A 154 36.80 -22.54 -21.63
CA VAL A 154 36.43 -23.11 -22.97
C VAL A 154 35.95 -24.60 -23.00
N GLU A 155 34.92 -25.03 -23.74
CA GLU A 155 34.47 -24.60 -25.09
C GLU A 155 32.97 -24.82 -25.42
N LYS A 156 32.36 -23.87 -26.20
CA LYS A 156 31.27 -23.97 -27.24
C LYS A 156 29.95 -24.73 -26.95
N GLU A 157 28.80 -24.47 -27.59
CA GLU A 157 28.20 -23.39 -28.44
C GLU A 157 26.67 -23.68 -28.48
N ALA A 158 25.71 -22.83 -28.87
CA ALA A 158 25.63 -21.39 -29.25
C ALA A 158 24.24 -20.87 -28.73
N SER A 159 23.55 -19.80 -29.18
CA SER A 159 23.77 -18.72 -30.16
C SER A 159 22.97 -17.47 -29.69
N VAL A 160 23.42 -16.27 -30.08
CA VAL A 160 22.91 -14.93 -29.73
C VAL A 160 23.11 -14.13 -31.05
N PRO A 161 22.31 -13.10 -31.47
CA PRO A 161 22.18 -11.91 -30.63
C PRO A 161 21.08 -10.83 -30.84
N LYS A 162 21.18 -9.82 -29.95
CA LYS A 162 20.76 -8.39 -30.06
C LYS A 162 19.29 -8.02 -29.85
N LYS A 163 19.01 -7.52 -28.63
CA LYS A 163 18.05 -6.42 -28.40
C LYS A 163 18.73 -5.06 -28.65
N PRO A 164 18.11 -4.11 -29.37
CA PRO A 164 18.41 -2.68 -29.25
C PRO A 164 17.59 -2.00 -28.14
N LYS A 165 17.91 -0.73 -27.85
CA LYS A 165 17.27 0.12 -26.83
C LYS A 165 16.14 0.97 -27.45
N ASN A 166 15.36 1.63 -26.57
CA ASN A 166 14.45 2.77 -26.86
C ASN A 166 13.19 2.41 -27.68
N ASN A 167 12.00 3.00 -27.52
CA ASN A 167 11.51 4.14 -26.70
C ASN A 167 10.19 3.76 -25.99
N VAL A 168 9.79 4.53 -24.97
CA VAL A 168 8.44 4.48 -24.37
C VAL A 168 7.52 5.45 -25.13
N PRO A 169 6.37 4.99 -25.69
CA PRO A 169 5.28 5.88 -26.09
C PRO A 169 4.42 6.25 -24.88
N PRO A 170 3.75 7.43 -24.86
CA PRO A 170 2.77 7.74 -23.83
C PRO A 170 1.56 6.79 -23.85
N PRO A 171 0.81 6.63 -22.75
CA PRO A 171 -0.46 5.92 -22.78
C PRO A 171 -1.45 6.63 -23.72
N PRO A 172 -2.16 5.92 -24.61
CA PRO A 172 -3.28 6.51 -25.33
C PRO A 172 -4.43 6.78 -24.37
N ALA A 173 -5.07 7.94 -24.51
CA ALA A 173 -6.37 8.18 -23.89
C ALA A 173 -7.40 7.27 -24.56
N ILE A 174 -8.20 6.55 -23.76
CA ILE A 174 -9.29 5.71 -24.27
C ILE A 174 -10.61 6.32 -23.80
N ASN A 175 -11.18 7.13 -24.67
CA ASN A 175 -12.63 7.27 -24.76
C ASN A 175 -13.21 6.03 -25.46
N ASP A 176 -14.54 5.89 -25.35
CA ASP A 176 -15.43 4.94 -26.02
C ASP A 176 -15.54 3.50 -25.47
N LEU A 177 -16.78 3.23 -25.04
CA LEU A 177 -17.34 1.98 -24.54
C LEU A 177 -18.00 1.21 -25.69
N SER A 178 -17.26 0.46 -26.52
CA SER A 178 -17.90 -0.52 -27.45
C SER A 178 -16.99 -1.53 -28.17
N GLU A 179 -15.76 -1.81 -27.72
CA GLU A 179 -14.95 -2.89 -28.31
C GLU A 179 -14.76 -4.10 -27.37
N PRO A 180 -14.81 -5.35 -27.89
CA PRO A 180 -14.48 -6.53 -27.10
C PRO A 180 -12.98 -6.50 -26.78
N LEU A 181 -12.67 -6.28 -25.51
CA LEU A 181 -11.30 -6.29 -25.01
C LEU A 181 -10.65 -7.65 -25.31
N LYS A 182 -9.80 -7.69 -26.35
CA LYS A 182 -8.86 -8.81 -26.56
C LYS A 182 -7.86 -8.81 -25.43
N VAL A 183 -8.25 -9.37 -24.28
CA VAL A 183 -7.39 -9.49 -23.11
C VAL A 183 -6.19 -10.34 -23.52
N SER A 184 -5.02 -9.70 -23.64
CA SER A 184 -3.80 -10.43 -23.93
C SER A 184 -3.63 -11.49 -22.85
N SER A 185 -3.47 -12.77 -23.22
CA SER A 185 -3.39 -13.89 -22.27
C SER A 185 -2.47 -13.59 -21.08
N ARG A 186 -1.34 -12.92 -21.33
CA ARG A 186 -0.39 -12.42 -20.32
C ARG A 186 -0.98 -11.64 -19.13
N LEU A 187 -2.15 -11.02 -19.25
CA LEU A 187 -2.84 -10.27 -18.19
C LEU A 187 -3.97 -11.05 -17.49
N ALA A 188 -4.41 -12.18 -18.06
CA ALA A 188 -5.48 -12.99 -17.49
C ALA A 188 -5.08 -13.55 -16.12
N THR A 189 -5.88 -13.27 -15.08
CA THR A 189 -5.69 -13.68 -13.68
C THR A 189 -7.06 -13.79 -12.98
N PHE A 190 -7.21 -14.67 -11.99
CA PHE A 190 -8.47 -14.80 -11.22
C PHE A 190 -8.87 -13.50 -10.51
N THR A 191 -7.91 -12.66 -10.12
CA THR A 191 -8.19 -11.32 -9.58
C THR A 191 -8.90 -10.43 -10.60
N LEU A 192 -8.51 -10.47 -11.88
CA LEU A 192 -9.18 -9.75 -12.95
C LEU A 192 -10.62 -10.26 -13.16
N VAL A 193 -10.83 -11.58 -13.13
CA VAL A 193 -12.17 -12.21 -13.18
C VAL A 193 -13.04 -11.68 -12.03
N SER A 194 -12.51 -11.65 -10.80
CA SER A 194 -13.23 -11.14 -9.62
C SER A 194 -13.62 -9.66 -9.75
N VAL A 195 -12.74 -8.82 -10.30
CA VAL A 195 -13.03 -7.40 -10.54
C VAL A 195 -14.13 -7.24 -11.60
N LEU A 196 -14.04 -7.96 -12.72
CA LEU A 196 -15.04 -7.90 -13.80
C LEU A 196 -16.41 -8.41 -13.35
N LYS A 197 -16.46 -9.48 -12.54
CA LYS A 197 -17.69 -9.98 -11.89
C LYS A 197 -18.37 -8.90 -11.04
N ASN A 198 -17.60 -8.21 -10.20
CA ASN A 198 -18.12 -7.14 -9.34
C ASN A 198 -18.60 -5.90 -10.13
N GLN A 199 -18.10 -5.72 -11.35
CA GLN A 199 -18.52 -4.67 -12.29
C GLN A 199 -19.71 -5.08 -13.18
N GLY A 200 -20.20 -6.32 -13.07
CA GLY A 200 -21.25 -6.86 -13.95
C GLY A 200 -20.79 -7.17 -15.38
N LEU A 201 -19.48 -7.11 -15.65
CA LEU A 201 -18.88 -7.35 -16.97
C LEU A 201 -18.69 -8.84 -17.23
N PHE A 202 -19.79 -9.60 -17.18
CA PHE A 202 -19.78 -11.06 -17.16
C PHE A 202 -19.20 -11.69 -18.44
N SER A 203 -19.41 -11.10 -19.62
CA SER A 203 -18.81 -11.58 -20.88
C SER A 203 -17.28 -11.52 -20.82
N GLN A 204 -16.74 -10.35 -20.46
CA GLN A 204 -15.29 -10.15 -20.31
C GLN A 204 -14.69 -11.07 -19.23
N ALA A 205 -15.44 -11.36 -18.16
CA ALA A 205 -15.00 -12.31 -17.13
C ALA A 205 -14.88 -13.75 -17.68
N LEU A 206 -15.75 -14.16 -18.61
CA LEU A 206 -15.67 -15.46 -19.29
C LEU A 206 -14.49 -15.52 -20.28
N ASP A 207 -14.26 -14.45 -21.06
CA ASP A 207 -13.11 -14.34 -21.98
C ASP A 207 -11.77 -14.47 -21.21
N VAL A 208 -11.68 -13.89 -20.02
CA VAL A 208 -10.50 -14.03 -19.13
C VAL A 208 -10.34 -15.44 -18.60
N LEU A 209 -11.44 -16.18 -18.36
CA LEU A 209 -11.40 -17.58 -17.90
C LEU A 209 -10.97 -18.53 -19.03
N GLU A 210 -11.39 -18.28 -20.27
CA GLU A 210 -10.86 -18.98 -21.46
C GLU A 210 -9.34 -18.73 -21.61
N ALA A 211 -8.89 -17.49 -21.46
CA ALA A 211 -7.46 -17.15 -21.48
C ALA A 211 -6.66 -17.67 -20.25
N LEU A 212 -7.31 -18.19 -19.21
CA LEU A 212 -6.70 -18.93 -18.09
C LEU A 212 -6.65 -20.43 -18.38
N GLU A 213 -7.67 -20.98 -19.04
CA GLU A 213 -7.72 -22.37 -19.51
C GLU A 213 -6.64 -22.64 -20.56
N GLU A 214 -6.45 -21.74 -21.54
CA GLU A 214 -5.37 -21.83 -22.53
C GLU A 214 -3.95 -21.83 -21.91
N LYS A 215 -3.79 -21.30 -20.69
CA LYS A 215 -2.52 -21.31 -19.95
C LYS A 215 -2.25 -22.60 -19.20
N GLY A 216 -3.26 -23.45 -19.01
CA GLY A 216 -3.18 -24.60 -18.09
C GLY A 216 -3.25 -24.22 -16.61
N GLU A 217 -4.00 -23.18 -16.26
CA GLU A 217 -4.35 -22.87 -14.86
C GLU A 217 -5.38 -23.89 -14.31
N SER A 218 -5.71 -23.82 -13.02
CA SER A 218 -6.57 -24.83 -12.37
C SER A 218 -7.97 -24.92 -12.97
N GLN A 219 -8.25 -26.03 -13.66
CA GLN A 219 -9.55 -26.32 -14.29
C GLN A 219 -10.72 -26.33 -13.28
N GLU A 220 -10.48 -26.80 -12.05
CA GLU A 220 -11.47 -26.81 -10.96
C GLU A 220 -11.84 -25.40 -10.50
N ALA A 221 -10.87 -24.49 -10.47
CA ALA A 221 -11.12 -23.08 -10.16
C ALA A 221 -11.83 -22.37 -11.33
N ILE A 222 -11.45 -22.69 -12.57
CA ILE A 222 -12.07 -22.12 -13.78
C ILE A 222 -13.54 -22.53 -13.90
N SER A 223 -13.87 -23.82 -13.68
CA SER A 223 -15.27 -24.29 -13.73
C SER A 223 -16.12 -23.66 -12.62
N LEU A 224 -15.62 -23.63 -11.38
CA LEU A 224 -16.32 -22.97 -10.27
C LEU A 224 -16.59 -21.48 -10.56
N GLU A 225 -15.61 -20.76 -11.08
CA GLU A 225 -15.78 -19.35 -11.46
C GLU A 225 -16.82 -19.18 -12.59
N ARG A 226 -16.80 -20.05 -13.62
CA ARG A 226 -17.81 -20.06 -14.71
C ARG A 226 -19.22 -20.28 -14.16
N ASP A 227 -19.42 -21.25 -13.27
CA ASP A 227 -20.72 -21.53 -12.65
C ASP A 227 -21.22 -20.32 -11.82
N THR A 228 -20.33 -19.66 -11.07
CA THR A 228 -20.72 -18.44 -10.33
C THR A 228 -21.09 -17.29 -11.27
N ILE A 229 -20.42 -17.13 -12.41
CA ILE A 229 -20.78 -16.11 -13.41
C ILE A 229 -22.14 -16.44 -14.05
N GLN A 230 -22.38 -17.70 -14.40
CA GLN A 230 -23.63 -18.14 -14.99
C GLN A 230 -24.83 -17.88 -14.06
N THR A 231 -24.71 -18.21 -12.77
CA THR A 231 -25.77 -17.94 -11.78
C THR A 231 -26.03 -16.44 -11.58
N LEU A 232 -24.99 -15.59 -11.69
CA LEU A 232 -25.14 -14.13 -11.64
C LEU A 232 -25.85 -13.58 -12.90
N ILE A 233 -25.53 -14.08 -14.09
CA ILE A 233 -26.23 -13.74 -15.35
C ILE A 233 -27.71 -14.15 -15.30
N GLU A 234 -28.01 -15.32 -14.74
CA GLU A 234 -29.40 -15.80 -14.61
C GLU A 234 -30.20 -14.99 -13.60
N ARG A 235 -29.56 -14.50 -12.54
CA ARG A 235 -30.17 -13.57 -11.59
C ARG A 235 -30.43 -12.21 -12.23
N SER A 236 -29.45 -11.63 -12.92
CA SER A 236 -29.56 -10.31 -13.56
C SER A 236 -30.50 -10.27 -14.78
N LYS A 237 -31.12 -11.40 -15.15
CA LYS A 237 -32.16 -11.51 -16.19
C LYS A 237 -33.57 -11.72 -15.60
N LYS A 238 -33.70 -11.83 -14.28
CA LYS A 238 -34.97 -12.02 -13.56
C LYS A 238 -35.44 -10.76 -12.81
N ASP A 239 -34.54 -9.81 -12.62
CA ASP A 239 -34.79 -8.45 -12.13
C ASP A 239 -35.02 -7.48 -13.32
#